data_AF-A0A2N0T1S3-F1
#
_entry.id   AF-A0A2N0T1S3-F1
#
_cell.length_a   1.000
_cell.length_b   1.000
_cell.length_c   1.000
_cell.angle_alpha   90.00
_cell.angle_beta   90.00
_cell.angle_gamma   90.00
#
_symmetry.space_group_name_H-M   'P 1'
#
loop_
_entity.id
_entity.type
_entity.pdbx_description
1 polymer ?
#
loop_
_entity_poly.entity_id
_entity_poly.type
_entity_poly.pdbx_seq_one_letter_code
_entity_poly.pdbx_strand_id
1 'polypeptide(L)'
;MSHLYDGEQPEETHLFDDVETEPRITDDLLHRDMIVVQPMKPYETPYGSGTVPDGDASYCYCSFEPRINKNSTFSKNWAQDTTPQTTGGLREDALAIVLAPEWHGDINTQFWLDNACYEVDGPPMEMRHASDAAHHWNITARCIGHATEDNGLKPPVPPEGSRTWGT
;
A
#
# COMPACT_ATOMS: atom_id res chain seq x y z
N MET A 1 -28.19 -5.07 -43.75
CA MET A 1 -27.78 -5.02 -42.34
C MET A 1 -27.67 -3.56 -41.96
N SER A 2 -28.57 -3.08 -41.11
CA SER A 2 -28.60 -1.70 -40.62
C SER A 2 -27.44 -1.46 -39.65
N HIS A 3 -26.62 -0.46 -39.93
CA HIS A 3 -25.65 0.08 -38.97
C HIS A 3 -26.43 0.75 -37.84
N LEU A 4 -26.15 0.33 -36.60
CA LEU A 4 -26.99 0.59 -35.43
C LEU A 4 -26.45 1.72 -34.54
N TYR A 5 -25.48 2.51 -35.02
CA TYR A 5 -24.96 3.66 -34.29
C TYR A 5 -24.62 4.78 -35.27
N ASP A 6 -25.51 5.77 -35.33
CA ASP A 6 -25.33 7.01 -36.06
C ASP A 6 -24.71 8.03 -35.09
N GLY A 7 -23.43 8.34 -35.30
CA GLY A 7 -22.83 9.64 -34.97
C GLY A 7 -22.63 10.08 -33.52
N GLU A 8 -23.23 9.46 -32.50
CA GLU A 8 -23.03 9.88 -31.11
C GLU A 8 -22.00 8.99 -30.41
N GLN A 9 -20.81 9.56 -30.15
CA GLN A 9 -19.95 9.05 -29.10
C GLN A 9 -20.68 9.35 -27.77
N PRO A 10 -21.01 8.34 -26.94
CA PRO A 10 -21.52 8.64 -25.62
C PRO A 10 -20.43 9.39 -24.88
N GLU A 11 -20.73 10.60 -24.39
CA GLU A 11 -19.85 11.25 -23.44
C GLU A 11 -19.68 10.30 -22.25
N GLU A 12 -18.44 9.86 -22.00
CA GLU A 12 -18.08 9.06 -20.84
C GLU A 12 -18.32 9.92 -19.59
N THR A 13 -19.56 9.94 -19.14
CA THR A 13 -20.01 10.58 -17.92
C THR A 13 -20.03 9.50 -16.86
N HIS A 14 -19.09 9.58 -15.92
CA HIS A 14 -19.13 8.70 -14.76
C HIS A 14 -20.21 9.21 -13.81
N LEU A 15 -20.88 8.30 -13.10
CA LEU A 15 -22.08 8.58 -12.32
C LEU A 15 -21.89 9.62 -11.17
N PHE A 16 -20.69 10.14 -10.98
CA PHE A 16 -20.28 10.99 -9.86
C PHE A 16 -19.35 12.15 -10.26
N ASP A 17 -19.25 12.51 -11.54
CA ASP A 17 -18.34 13.58 -12.01
C ASP A 17 -18.70 14.98 -11.48
N ASP A 18 -19.94 15.21 -11.04
CA ASP A 18 -20.45 16.54 -10.63
C ASP A 18 -20.61 16.73 -9.11
N VAL A 19 -19.99 15.88 -8.28
CA VAL A 19 -20.08 16.01 -6.82
C VAL A 19 -18.84 16.70 -6.26
N GLU A 20 -18.89 18.03 -6.12
CA GLU A 20 -17.90 18.77 -5.32
C GLU A 20 -17.94 18.27 -3.88
N THR A 21 -16.94 17.46 -3.52
CA THR A 21 -16.81 16.88 -2.20
C THR A 21 -15.87 17.77 -1.41
N GLU A 22 -16.38 18.49 -0.41
CA GLU A 22 -15.50 19.28 0.47
C GLU A 22 -14.51 18.36 1.19
N PRO A 23 -13.24 18.77 1.38
CA PRO A 23 -12.25 18.01 2.16
C PRO A 23 -12.66 18.02 3.62
N ARG A 24 -13.52 17.07 3.97
CA ARG A 24 -13.81 16.70 5.34
C ARG A 24 -12.95 15.48 5.61
N ILE A 25 -12.37 15.41 6.81
CA ILE A 25 -11.87 14.15 7.36
C ILE A 25 -13.12 13.29 7.60
N THR A 26 -13.59 12.65 6.54
CA THR A 26 -14.77 11.82 6.49
C THR A 26 -14.37 10.41 6.89
N ASP A 27 -15.28 9.71 7.55
CA ASP A 27 -15.19 8.27 7.86
C ASP A 27 -15.39 7.43 6.58
N ASP A 28 -14.74 7.87 5.50
CA ASP A 28 -14.83 7.29 4.17
C ASP A 28 -13.84 6.13 4.07
N LEU A 29 -14.14 5.19 3.16
CA LEU A 29 -13.39 3.94 3.01
C LEU A 29 -11.87 4.16 2.87
N LEU A 30 -11.43 5.28 2.29
CA LEU A 30 -10.02 5.57 2.02
C LEU A 30 -9.25 6.18 3.21
N HIS A 31 -9.90 6.57 4.31
CA HIS A 31 -9.26 7.22 5.47
C HIS A 31 -9.34 6.37 6.74
N ARG A 32 -9.60 5.07 6.61
CA ARG A 32 -9.86 4.16 7.71
C ARG A 32 -8.62 3.87 8.58
N ASP A 33 -7.48 3.72 7.94
CA ASP A 33 -6.22 3.32 8.55
C ASP A 33 -5.18 4.42 8.40
N MET A 34 -4.20 4.42 9.30
CA MET A 34 -3.05 5.32 9.24
C MET A 34 -1.77 4.51 9.30
N ILE A 35 -0.93 4.66 8.29
CA ILE A 35 0.36 4.00 8.18
C ILE A 35 1.50 5.01 8.31
N VAL A 36 2.65 4.50 8.73
CA VAL A 36 3.90 5.26 8.71
C VAL A 36 4.68 4.89 7.46
N VAL A 37 4.83 5.83 6.54
CA VAL A 37 5.56 5.64 5.28
C VAL A 37 6.98 6.14 5.45
N GLN A 38 7.94 5.32 5.05
CA GLN A 38 9.37 5.61 5.05
C GLN A 38 9.90 5.46 3.62
N PRO A 39 10.23 6.57 2.93
CA PRO A 39 10.94 6.51 1.67
C PRO A 39 12.29 5.83 1.87
N MET A 40 12.64 4.94 0.94
CA MET A 40 13.92 4.25 0.93
C MET A 40 14.60 4.48 -0.41
N LYS A 41 15.93 4.39 -0.42
CA LYS A 41 16.72 4.36 -1.65
C LYS A 41 17.51 3.06 -1.74
N PRO A 42 17.75 2.55 -2.95
CA PRO A 42 18.70 1.47 -3.15
C PRO A 42 20.10 1.93 -2.72
N TYR A 43 20.80 1.04 -2.03
CA TYR A 43 22.19 1.23 -1.62
C TYR A 43 22.98 -0.03 -1.98
N GLU A 44 24.04 0.15 -2.75
CA GLU A 44 24.91 -0.91 -3.21
C GLU A 44 26.23 -0.89 -2.45
N THR A 45 26.66 -2.07 -2.02
CA THR A 45 27.96 -2.31 -1.41
C THR A 45 28.70 -3.40 -2.19
N PRO A 46 30.02 -3.52 -2.03
CA PRO A 46 30.77 -4.66 -2.58
C PRO A 46 30.28 -6.03 -2.11
N TYR A 47 29.47 -6.10 -1.06
CA TYR A 47 28.95 -7.33 -0.47
C TYR A 47 27.50 -7.64 -0.85
N GLY A 48 26.84 -6.74 -1.58
CA GLY A 48 25.44 -6.90 -1.97
C GLY A 48 24.69 -5.57 -2.05
N SER A 49 23.43 -5.66 -2.49
CA SER A 49 22.49 -4.54 -2.56
C SER A 49 21.45 -4.63 -1.44
N GLY A 50 20.95 -3.48 -1.03
CA GLY A 50 19.84 -3.35 -0.09
C GLY A 50 19.17 -1.99 -0.25
N THR A 51 18.33 -1.63 0.71
CA THR A 51 17.69 -0.32 0.78
C THR A 51 18.03 0.37 2.10
N VAL A 52 18.14 1.70 2.09
CA VAL A 52 18.35 2.53 3.28
C VAL A 52 17.35 3.69 3.29
N PRO A 53 16.95 4.22 4.46
CA PRO A 53 16.05 5.36 4.53
C PRO A 53 16.55 6.56 3.72
N ASP A 54 15.65 7.17 2.94
CA ASP A 54 15.92 8.32 2.09
C ASP A 54 14.97 9.49 2.39
N GLY A 55 15.01 9.95 3.64
CA GLY A 55 14.18 11.05 4.12
C GLY A 55 13.48 10.71 5.43
N ASP A 56 12.65 11.63 5.88
CA ASP A 56 11.88 11.47 7.11
C ASP A 56 10.64 10.62 6.88
N ALA A 57 10.29 9.80 7.88
CA ALA A 57 9.02 9.09 7.88
C ALA A 57 7.84 10.08 7.95
N SER A 58 6.74 9.74 7.32
CA SER A 58 5.51 10.56 7.27
C SER A 58 4.28 9.70 7.52
N TYR A 59 3.25 10.29 8.13
CA TYR A 59 1.94 9.63 8.24
C TYR A 59 1.19 9.69 6.91
N CYS A 60 0.47 8.63 6.59
CA CYS A 60 -0.41 8.56 5.42
C CYS A 60 -1.74 7.89 5.81
N TYR A 61 -2.85 8.57 5.52
CA TYR A 61 -4.18 7.96 5.62
C TYR A 61 -4.44 7.08 4.42
N CYS A 62 -5.00 5.91 4.66
CA CYS A 62 -5.32 4.92 3.64
C CYS A 62 -6.39 3.92 4.09
N SER A 63 -6.86 3.08 3.18
CA SER A 63 -7.46 1.79 3.49
C SER A 63 -6.41 0.71 3.35
N PHE A 64 -6.10 -0.01 4.42
CA PHE A 64 -5.19 -1.15 4.37
C PHE A 64 -5.99 -2.45 4.26
N GLU A 65 -5.82 -3.15 3.15
CA GLU A 65 -6.52 -4.39 2.84
C GLU A 65 -5.50 -5.56 2.80
N PRO A 66 -5.35 -6.33 3.88
CA PRO A 66 -4.49 -7.51 3.87
C PRO A 66 -5.10 -8.57 2.96
N ARG A 67 -4.36 -8.99 1.92
CA ARG A 67 -4.78 -10.12 1.10
C ARG A 67 -4.36 -11.40 1.78
N ILE A 68 -5.27 -11.96 2.57
CA ILE A 68 -5.16 -13.35 3.00
C ILE A 68 -5.13 -14.20 1.73
N ASN A 69 -4.00 -14.88 1.48
CA ASN A 69 -3.81 -15.73 0.32
C ASN A 69 -5.01 -16.68 0.18
N LYS A 70 -5.78 -16.53 -0.91
CA LYS A 70 -6.81 -17.50 -1.30
C LYS A 70 -6.09 -18.81 -1.60
N ASN A 71 -6.00 -19.67 -0.58
CA ASN A 71 -5.67 -21.09 -0.62
C ASN A 71 -5.09 -21.60 -1.95
N SER A 72 -3.87 -21.18 -2.34
CA SER A 72 -3.25 -21.74 -3.55
C SER A 72 -1.74 -21.53 -3.72
N THR A 73 -1.02 -20.86 -2.81
CA THR A 73 0.45 -20.76 -2.94
C THR A 73 1.19 -21.69 -1.99
N PHE A 74 0.57 -22.15 -0.90
CA PHE A 74 1.06 -23.26 -0.08
C PHE A 74 -0.14 -24.02 0.50
N SER A 75 -0.37 -25.23 0.03
CA SER A 75 -1.39 -26.12 0.60
C SER A 75 -1.11 -26.30 2.09
N LYS A 76 -2.04 -25.94 2.97
CA LYS A 76 -2.04 -26.40 4.36
C LYS A 76 -2.44 -27.88 4.38
N ASN A 77 -1.55 -28.77 3.93
CA ASN A 77 -1.61 -30.15 4.36
C ASN A 77 -1.28 -30.17 5.86
N TRP A 78 -2.12 -30.84 6.64
CA TRP A 78 -2.16 -30.89 8.13
C TRP A 78 -0.86 -31.31 8.85
N ALA A 79 0.24 -31.47 8.12
CA ALA A 79 1.57 -31.84 8.62
C ALA A 79 2.64 -30.75 8.40
N GLN A 80 2.27 -29.60 7.81
CA GLN A 80 3.24 -28.54 7.53
C GLN A 80 3.29 -27.54 8.68
N ASP A 81 4.49 -27.37 9.25
CA ASP A 81 4.78 -26.33 10.24
C ASP A 81 4.60 -24.96 9.56
N THR A 82 3.60 -24.22 10.01
CA THR A 82 3.22 -22.90 9.47
C THR A 82 3.75 -21.76 10.33
N THR A 83 4.59 -22.07 11.32
CA THR A 83 5.20 -21.05 12.18
C THR A 83 6.18 -20.23 11.34
N PRO A 84 5.96 -18.91 11.18
CA PRO A 84 6.89 -18.05 10.46
C PRO A 84 8.26 -18.12 11.13
N GLN A 85 9.29 -18.52 10.39
CA GLN A 85 10.66 -18.63 10.91
C GLN A 85 11.39 -17.30 10.72
N THR A 86 12.18 -16.91 11.74
CA THR A 86 12.92 -15.63 11.75
C THR A 86 14.17 -15.65 10.87
N THR A 87 14.71 -16.83 10.53
CA THR A 87 15.90 -17.00 9.67
C THR A 87 15.80 -18.23 8.78
N GLY A 88 15.70 -18.03 7.46
CA GLY A 88 15.62 -19.12 6.47
C GLY A 88 14.34 -19.96 6.60
N GLY A 89 13.59 -20.13 5.51
CA GLY A 89 12.34 -20.91 5.51
C GLY A 89 11.21 -20.22 4.75
N LEU A 90 9.99 -20.75 4.92
CA LEU A 90 8.76 -20.16 4.39
C LEU A 90 8.51 -18.83 5.09
N ARG A 91 8.89 -17.73 4.45
CA ARG A 91 8.51 -16.39 4.88
C ARG A 91 7.02 -16.19 4.60
N GLU A 92 6.37 -15.44 5.48
CA GLU A 92 5.00 -14.99 5.23
C GLU A 92 5.00 -14.04 4.04
N ASP A 93 4.69 -14.57 2.87
CA ASP A 93 4.46 -13.80 1.65
C ASP A 93 2.98 -13.38 1.62
N ALA A 94 2.59 -12.62 2.64
CA ALA A 94 1.28 -11.99 2.72
C ALA A 94 1.33 -10.70 1.90
N LEU A 95 0.60 -10.72 0.79
CA LEU A 95 0.39 -9.51 0.00
C LEU A 95 -0.65 -8.63 0.70
N ALA A 96 -0.49 -7.33 0.57
CA ALA A 96 -1.44 -6.33 1.00
C ALA A 96 -1.70 -5.36 -0.15
N ILE A 97 -2.87 -4.72 -0.11
CA ILE A 97 -3.16 -3.58 -0.96
C ILE A 97 -3.46 -2.40 -0.07
N VAL A 98 -2.83 -1.27 -0.37
CA VAL A 98 -3.10 0.01 0.24
C VAL A 98 -3.83 0.87 -0.78
N LEU A 99 -4.96 1.43 -0.37
CA LEU A 99 -5.73 2.40 -1.14
C LEU A 99 -5.56 3.75 -0.46
N ALA A 100 -4.79 4.66 -1.05
CA ALA A 100 -4.49 5.96 -0.45
C ALA A 100 -5.03 7.10 -1.32
N PRO A 101 -5.71 8.12 -0.76
CA PRO A 101 -6.12 9.29 -1.55
C PRO A 101 -4.93 10.02 -2.19
N GLU A 102 -3.82 10.10 -1.44
CA GLU A 102 -2.58 10.70 -1.89
C GLU A 102 -1.40 9.79 -1.51
N TRP A 103 -0.43 9.63 -2.42
CA TRP A 103 0.74 8.78 -2.20
C TRP A 103 2.04 9.51 -2.60
N HIS A 104 3.04 9.45 -1.72
CA HIS A 104 4.33 10.11 -1.91
C HIS A 104 5.51 9.13 -2.04
N GLY A 105 5.26 7.85 -1.86
CA GLY A 105 6.26 6.80 -1.97
C GLY A 105 6.52 6.34 -3.41
N ASP A 106 7.60 5.60 -3.58
CA ASP A 106 8.00 4.93 -4.80
C ASP A 106 8.03 3.39 -4.62
N ILE A 107 8.61 2.68 -5.58
CA ILE A 107 8.76 1.21 -5.54
C ILE A 107 9.67 0.69 -4.43
N ASN A 108 10.53 1.53 -3.84
CA ASN A 108 11.46 1.13 -2.79
C ASN A 108 10.89 1.42 -1.40
N THR A 109 9.77 2.13 -1.35
CA THR A 109 9.19 2.62 -0.11
C THR A 109 8.78 1.47 0.80
N GLN A 110 9.07 1.64 2.09
CA GLN A 110 8.57 0.76 3.13
C GLN A 110 7.53 1.50 3.94
N PHE A 111 6.57 0.77 4.50
CA PHE A 111 5.62 1.35 5.43
C PHE A 111 5.31 0.40 6.57
N TRP A 112 4.86 0.99 7.66
CA TRP A 112 4.53 0.28 8.88
C TRP A 112 3.06 0.49 9.21
N LEU A 113 2.41 -0.63 9.53
CA LEU A 113 1.11 -0.64 10.18
C LEU A 113 1.29 -1.38 11.50
N ASP A 114 1.07 -0.68 12.61
CA ASP A 114 1.41 -1.15 13.95
C ASP A 114 2.87 -1.67 14.03
N ASN A 115 3.03 -2.97 14.27
CA ASN A 115 4.33 -3.64 14.35
C ASN A 115 4.69 -4.39 13.07
N ALA A 116 3.86 -4.38 12.03
CA ALA A 116 4.15 -5.06 10.77
C ALA A 116 4.82 -4.11 9.78
N CYS A 117 5.89 -4.57 9.13
CA CYS A 117 6.62 -3.84 8.11
C CYS A 117 6.30 -4.43 6.74
N TYR A 118 5.93 -3.54 5.82
CA TYR A 118 5.62 -3.85 4.44
C TYR A 118 6.58 -3.11 3.51
N GLU A 119 6.92 -3.76 2.40
CA GLU A 119 7.65 -3.16 1.29
C GLU A 119 6.73 -3.09 0.08
N VAL A 120 6.75 -1.96 -0.63
CA VAL A 120 6.01 -1.79 -1.87
C VAL A 120 6.51 -2.81 -2.91
N ASP A 121 5.57 -3.52 -3.52
CA ASP A 121 5.84 -4.55 -4.54
C ASP A 121 5.25 -4.12 -5.87
N GLY A 122 6.08 -3.51 -6.72
CA GLY A 122 5.66 -2.94 -7.99
C GLY A 122 5.34 -1.44 -7.92
N PRO A 123 5.08 -0.80 -9.07
CA PRO A 123 4.83 0.64 -9.13
C PRO A 123 3.47 0.99 -8.49
N PRO A 124 3.42 2.03 -7.61
CA PRO A 124 2.16 2.63 -7.21
C PRO A 124 1.35 3.08 -8.44
N MET A 125 0.08 2.71 -8.49
CA MET A 125 -0.80 3.00 -9.63
C MET A 125 -1.85 4.04 -9.26
N GLU A 126 -1.89 5.13 -9.99
CA GLU A 126 -2.93 6.16 -9.83
C GLU A 126 -4.20 5.74 -10.57
N MET A 127 -5.31 5.59 -9.86
CA MET A 127 -6.60 5.21 -10.43
C MET A 127 -7.38 6.43 -10.93
N ARG A 128 -6.84 7.12 -11.95
CA ARG A 128 -7.40 8.36 -12.52
C ARG A 128 -8.78 8.25 -13.14
N HIS A 129 -9.15 7.05 -13.60
CA HIS A 129 -10.44 6.79 -14.25
C HIS A 129 -11.54 6.43 -13.26
N ALA A 130 -11.24 6.42 -11.96
CA ALA A 130 -12.27 6.41 -10.96
C ALA A 130 -12.92 7.80 -10.90
N SER A 131 -14.20 7.87 -10.54
CA SER A 131 -14.84 9.16 -10.23
C SER A 131 -14.04 9.93 -9.19
N ASP A 132 -14.17 11.25 -9.10
CA ASP A 132 -13.47 12.07 -8.09
C ASP A 132 -13.62 11.53 -6.66
N ALA A 133 -14.82 11.03 -6.31
CA ALA A 133 -15.09 10.42 -5.00
C ALA A 133 -14.42 9.04 -4.78
N ALA A 134 -13.89 8.42 -5.83
CA ALA A 134 -13.26 7.09 -5.82
C ALA A 134 -11.81 7.13 -6.35
N HIS A 135 -11.29 8.31 -6.68
CA HIS A 135 -9.89 8.50 -7.06
C HIS A 135 -9.00 8.11 -5.89
N HIS A 136 -8.02 7.26 -6.17
CA HIS A 136 -7.04 6.81 -5.19
C HIS A 136 -5.79 6.25 -5.88
N TRP A 137 -4.72 6.16 -5.11
CA TRP A 137 -3.55 5.38 -5.41
C TRP A 137 -3.73 3.95 -4.92
N ASN A 138 -3.41 3.00 -5.80
CA ASN A 138 -3.39 1.58 -5.49
C ASN A 138 -1.93 1.12 -5.36
N ILE A 139 -1.57 0.68 -4.17
CA ILE A 139 -0.22 0.23 -3.84
C ILE A 139 -0.28 -1.23 -3.44
N THR A 140 0.39 -2.08 -4.20
CA THR A 140 0.64 -3.47 -3.82
C THR A 140 1.86 -3.53 -2.92
N ALA A 141 1.79 -4.32 -1.86
CA ALA A 141 2.87 -4.45 -0.90
C ALA A 141 2.99 -5.88 -0.37
N ARG A 142 4.17 -6.21 0.15
CA ARG A 142 4.48 -7.51 0.76
C ARG A 142 4.94 -7.33 2.20
N CYS A 143 4.49 -8.20 3.10
CA CYS A 143 5.01 -8.21 4.46
C CYS A 143 6.46 -8.71 4.47
N ILE A 144 7.39 -7.92 5.02
CA ILE A 144 8.81 -8.28 5.10
C ILE A 144 9.28 -8.60 6.52
N GLY A 145 8.47 -8.29 7.53
CA GLY A 145 8.76 -8.65 8.91
C GLY A 145 7.88 -7.95 9.94
N HIS A 146 8.12 -8.27 11.21
CA HIS A 146 7.42 -7.69 12.34
C HIS A 146 8.42 -7.15 13.37
N ALA A 147 8.15 -5.98 13.94
CA ALA A 147 8.82 -5.50 15.13
C ALA A 147 8.46 -6.39 16.32
N THR A 148 9.46 -7.06 16.89
CA THR A 148 9.33 -7.84 18.13
C THR A 148 10.37 -7.38 19.13
N GLU A 149 10.16 -7.66 20.42
CA GLU A 149 11.14 -7.32 21.46
C GLU A 149 12.52 -7.96 21.18
N ASP A 150 12.54 -9.13 20.54
CA ASP A 150 13.74 -9.93 20.32
C ASP A 150 14.61 -9.46 19.13
N ASN A 151 14.03 -8.83 18.11
CA ASN A 151 14.75 -8.47 16.89
C ASN A 151 15.24 -7.02 16.83
N GLY A 152 14.86 -6.20 17.82
CA GLY A 152 15.27 -4.80 17.92
C GLY A 152 14.73 -3.88 16.81
N LEU A 153 13.87 -4.39 15.92
CA LEU A 153 13.19 -3.59 14.90
C LEU A 153 12.11 -2.75 15.57
N LYS A 154 12.00 -1.49 15.15
CA LYS A 154 10.96 -0.58 15.62
C LYS A 154 10.41 0.21 14.45
N PRO A 155 9.09 0.44 14.40
CA PRO A 155 8.52 1.38 13.45
C PRO A 155 9.19 2.75 13.58
N PRO A 156 9.53 3.42 12.47
CA PRO A 156 10.02 4.78 12.52
C PRO A 156 8.93 5.70 13.07
N VAL A 157 9.32 6.77 13.73
CA VAL A 157 8.41 7.80 14.24
C VAL A 157 8.58 9.04 13.37
N PRO A 158 7.53 9.49 12.66
CA PRO A 158 7.56 10.74 11.91
C PRO A 158 7.98 11.92 12.80
N PRO A 159 8.86 12.82 12.33
CA PRO A 159 9.24 14.02 13.07
C PRO A 159 8.04 14.92 13.38
N GLU A 160 8.14 15.69 14.47
CA GLU A 160 7.08 16.64 14.83
C GLU A 160 6.90 17.70 13.74
N GLY A 161 5.66 17.88 13.28
CA GLY A 161 5.33 18.78 12.17
C GLY A 161 5.50 18.18 10.78
N SER A 162 5.82 16.89 10.65
CA SER A 162 5.80 16.20 9.36
C SER A 162 4.42 16.30 8.71
N ARG A 163 4.38 16.53 7.39
CA ARG A 163 3.13 16.51 6.62
C ARG A 163 2.46 15.14 6.76
N THR A 164 1.16 15.15 7.03
CA THR A 164 0.31 13.96 6.89
C THR A 164 -0.24 13.92 5.46
N TRP A 165 -0.14 12.77 4.81
CA TRP A 165 -0.59 12.55 3.44
C TRP A 165 -1.99 11.93 3.41
N GLY A 166 -2.76 12.26 2.38
CA GLY A 166 -4.16 11.81 2.26
C GLY A 166 -5.10 12.57 3.20
N THR A 167 -4.94 13.89 3.31
CA THR A 167 -5.78 14.81 4.09
C THR A 167 -6.48 15.81 3.20
#